data_AF-A0A924NA57-F1
#
_entry.id   AF-A0A924NA57-F1
#
_cell.length_a   1.000
_cell.length_b   1.000
_cell.length_c   1.000
_cell.angle_alpha   90.00
_cell.angle_beta   90.00
_cell.angle_gamma   90.00
#
_symmetry.space_group_name_H-M   'P 1'
#
loop_
_entity.id
_entity.type
_entity.pdbx_description
1 polymer ?
#
loop_
_entity_poly.entity_id
_entity_poly.type
_entity_poly.pdbx_seq_one_letter_code
_entity_poly.pdbx_strand_id
1 'polypeptide(L)'
;MIDSYVKVLAATGVRGYPYAVASRQGMPGEEDNPIGFRVDNAKLLAMNAYLTSLQAPKGASVGREVAMHGREAFRTAGCTSCHNLNQGRAVPTTIHPMAEIFPGDNPVTLGVREPPLNPIMNTENSIFDDKWAVVNASLRGEKRGVAMPLLLDLARKPVFLHDNSVASLEELFNPRRGPTAPHPFYLADAQQRSDLAQYLRSLDTSSR
;
A
#
# COMPACT_ATOMS: atom_id res chain seq x y z
N MET A 1 18.24 10.20 21.64
CA MET A 1 17.18 10.13 20.61
C MET A 1 16.53 11.50 20.33
N ILE A 2 16.39 12.38 21.33
CA ILE A 2 15.88 13.76 21.16
C ILE A 2 16.92 14.72 20.53
N ASP A 3 18.20 14.62 20.91
CA ASP A 3 19.26 15.53 20.43
C ASP A 3 19.51 15.44 18.91
N SER A 4 19.31 14.26 18.32
CA SER A 4 19.39 14.08 16.86
C SER A 4 18.27 14.81 16.12
N TYR A 5 17.10 14.95 16.75
CA TYR A 5 15.92 15.57 16.15
C TYR A 5 16.03 17.09 16.14
N VAL A 6 16.57 17.69 17.20
CA VAL A 6 16.84 19.15 17.27
C VAL A 6 17.83 19.56 16.17
N LYS A 7 18.87 18.75 15.92
CA LYS A 7 19.82 18.98 14.83
C LYS A 7 19.14 18.93 13.44
N VAL A 8 18.25 17.96 13.20
CA VAL A 8 17.50 17.85 11.95
C VAL A 8 16.56 19.03 11.74
N LEU A 9 15.82 19.45 12.76
CA LEU A 9 14.92 20.62 12.68
C LEU A 9 15.71 21.91 12.41
N ALA A 10 16.86 22.10 13.07
CA ALA A 10 17.75 23.24 12.82
C ALA A 10 18.30 23.24 11.38
N ALA A 11 18.72 22.08 10.87
CA ALA A 11 19.27 21.95 9.52
C ALA A 11 18.22 22.16 8.41
N THR A 12 16.95 21.84 8.67
CA THR A 12 15.85 21.95 7.69
C THR A 12 15.10 23.28 7.75
N GLY A 13 15.33 24.10 8.78
CA GLY A 13 14.65 25.39 8.96
C GLY A 13 13.17 25.28 9.33
N VAL A 14 12.69 24.07 9.65
CA VAL A 14 11.31 23.83 10.09
C VAL A 14 11.11 24.47 11.47
N ARG A 15 10.14 25.40 11.56
CA ARG A 15 9.77 26.09 12.79
C ARG A 15 8.49 25.48 13.38
N GLY A 16 8.43 25.40 14.70
CA GLY A 16 7.40 24.68 15.44
C GLY A 16 7.82 23.23 15.69
N TYR A 17 7.60 22.75 16.92
CA TYR A 17 7.85 21.35 17.22
C TYR A 17 6.78 20.50 16.52
N PRO A 18 7.11 19.42 15.80
CA PRO A 18 6.13 18.51 15.20
C PRO A 18 5.41 17.64 16.26
N TYR A 19 5.43 18.05 17.52
CA TYR A 19 4.78 17.33 18.61
C TYR A 19 3.32 17.77 18.70
N ALA A 20 2.43 16.81 18.50
CA ALA A 20 1.04 16.99 18.88
C ALA A 20 0.94 16.89 20.41
N VAL A 21 0.27 17.87 21.02
CA VAL A 21 -0.16 17.74 22.42
C VAL A 21 -1.03 16.49 22.54
N ALA A 22 -0.61 15.58 23.42
CA ALA A 22 -1.32 14.37 23.76
C ALA A 22 -1.59 14.35 25.26
N SER A 23 -2.73 13.79 25.66
CA SER A 23 -3.09 13.58 27.06
C SER A 23 -3.00 12.09 27.37
N ARG A 24 -2.71 11.75 28.63
CA ARG A 24 -2.85 10.37 29.09
C ARG A 24 -4.29 9.92 28.87
N GLN A 25 -4.47 8.72 28.34
CA GLN A 25 -5.77 8.10 28.20
C GLN A 25 -5.61 6.59 28.36
N GLY A 26 -6.44 6.01 29.22
CA GLY A 26 -6.41 4.58 29.56
C GLY A 26 -5.06 4.11 30.10
N MET A 27 -4.91 2.80 30.17
CA MET A 27 -3.65 2.17 30.54
C MET A 27 -2.86 1.76 29.29
N PRO A 28 -1.54 2.02 29.23
CA PRO A 28 -0.71 1.44 28.18
C PRO A 28 -0.91 -0.08 28.09
N GLY A 29 -1.07 -0.58 26.86
CA GLY A 29 -1.31 -2.01 26.59
C GLY A 29 -2.78 -2.41 26.47
N GLU A 30 -3.73 -1.53 26.78
CA GLU A 30 -5.14 -1.74 26.41
C GLU A 30 -5.34 -1.59 24.90
N GLU A 31 -6.30 -2.31 24.33
CA GLU A 31 -6.61 -2.27 22.89
C GLU A 31 -6.91 -0.84 22.40
N ASP A 32 -7.71 -0.10 23.16
CA ASP A 32 -8.05 1.29 22.85
C ASP A 32 -6.91 2.28 23.17
N ASN A 33 -5.93 1.86 23.97
CA ASN A 33 -4.87 2.72 24.51
C ASN A 33 -3.49 2.05 24.47
N PRO A 34 -3.00 1.58 23.30
CA PRO A 34 -1.79 0.74 23.23
C PRO A 34 -0.56 1.43 23.81
N ILE A 35 -0.49 2.76 23.72
CA ILE A 35 0.58 3.58 24.28
C ILE A 35 0.15 4.40 25.52
N GLY A 36 -1.12 4.35 25.93
CA GLY A 36 -1.66 5.10 27.08
C GLY A 36 -1.74 6.63 26.90
N PHE A 37 -1.62 7.11 25.67
CA PHE A 37 -1.72 8.52 25.31
C PHE A 37 -2.58 8.68 24.06
N ARG A 38 -3.34 9.77 24.00
CA ARG A 38 -4.12 10.14 22.81
C ARG A 38 -3.90 11.61 22.46
N VAL A 39 -3.70 11.85 21.17
CA VAL A 39 -3.67 13.19 20.58
C VAL A 39 -5.05 13.83 20.68
N ASP A 40 -5.09 15.14 20.91
CA ASP A 40 -6.33 15.93 20.89
C ASP A 40 -7.29 15.55 19.73
N ASN A 41 -8.56 15.32 20.06
CA ASN A 41 -9.54 14.81 19.09
C ASN A 41 -9.83 15.81 17.97
N ALA A 42 -9.80 17.12 18.24
CA ALA A 42 -9.99 18.13 17.20
C ALA A 42 -8.84 18.08 16.18
N LYS A 43 -7.60 17.83 16.62
CA LYS A 43 -6.46 17.62 15.71
C LYS A 43 -6.62 16.35 14.86
N LEU A 44 -7.10 15.26 15.44
CA LEU A 44 -7.36 14.03 14.68
C LEU A 44 -8.45 14.24 13.62
N LEU A 45 -9.54 14.93 13.97
CA LEU A 45 -10.60 15.30 13.03
C LEU A 45 -10.09 16.25 11.94
N ALA A 46 -9.27 17.24 12.30
CA ALA A 46 -8.65 18.16 11.34
C ALA A 46 -7.69 17.43 10.39
N MET A 47 -6.89 16.49 10.89
CA MET A 47 -6.02 15.64 10.07
C MET A 47 -6.85 14.77 9.12
N ASN A 48 -7.93 14.16 9.60
CA ASN A 48 -8.82 13.38 8.75
C ASN A 48 -9.46 14.25 7.65
N ALA A 49 -9.91 15.46 7.99
CA ALA A 49 -10.44 16.42 7.01
C ALA A 49 -9.38 16.83 5.98
N TYR A 50 -8.16 17.10 6.42
CA TYR A 50 -7.03 17.41 5.54
C TYR A 50 -6.73 16.25 4.60
N LEU A 51 -6.55 15.03 5.10
CA LEU A 51 -6.30 13.83 4.29
C LEU A 51 -7.43 13.57 3.28
N THR A 52 -8.68 13.77 3.69
CA THR A 52 -9.86 13.63 2.81
C THR A 52 -9.92 14.72 1.75
N SER A 53 -9.36 15.90 2.00
CA SER A 53 -9.33 17.01 1.03
C SER A 53 -8.28 16.85 -0.07
N LEU A 54 -7.27 15.99 0.15
CA LEU A 54 -6.17 15.79 -0.79
C LEU A 54 -6.69 15.28 -2.14
N GLN A 55 -6.37 16.01 -3.20
CA GLN A 55 -6.68 15.62 -4.57
C GLN A 55 -5.52 14.82 -5.15
N ALA A 56 -5.82 13.71 -5.81
CA ALA A 56 -4.83 13.01 -6.61
C ALA A 56 -4.42 13.92 -7.80
N PRO A 57 -3.12 14.00 -8.12
CA PRO A 57 -2.64 14.71 -9.30
C PRO A 57 -3.20 14.11 -10.59
N LYS A 58 -3.04 14.88 -11.67
CA LYS A 58 -3.32 14.40 -13.01
C LYS A 58 -2.36 13.28 -13.40
N GLY A 59 -2.91 12.25 -14.03
CA GLY A 59 -2.14 11.18 -14.66
C GLY A 59 -1.32 11.70 -15.83
N ALA A 60 -0.36 10.89 -16.27
CA ALA A 60 0.46 11.21 -17.42
C ALA A 60 -0.37 11.31 -18.71
N SER A 61 0.00 12.24 -19.59
CA SER A 61 -0.57 12.30 -20.95
C SER A 61 -0.06 11.11 -21.77
N VAL A 62 -0.99 10.34 -22.35
CA VAL A 62 -0.68 9.17 -23.17
C VAL A 62 -1.46 9.23 -24.48
N GLY A 63 -0.88 8.65 -25.54
CA GLY A 63 -1.55 8.55 -26.84
C GLY A 63 -2.83 7.71 -26.72
N ARG A 64 -3.87 8.08 -27.48
CA ARG A 64 -5.18 7.39 -27.43
C ARG A 64 -5.07 5.90 -27.70
N GLU A 65 -4.30 5.49 -28.70
CA GLU A 65 -4.12 4.08 -29.05
C GLU A 65 -3.44 3.29 -27.94
N VAL A 66 -2.37 3.83 -27.37
CA VAL A 66 -1.67 3.24 -26.21
C VAL A 66 -2.62 3.09 -25.02
N ALA A 67 -3.43 4.11 -24.73
CA ALA A 67 -4.41 4.05 -23.64
C ALA A 67 -5.46 2.96 -23.88
N MET A 68 -5.94 2.80 -25.12
CA MET A 68 -6.91 1.75 -25.46
C MET A 68 -6.30 0.35 -25.33
N HIS A 69 -5.10 0.13 -25.86
CA HIS A 69 -4.41 -1.15 -25.76
C HIS A 69 -4.07 -1.50 -24.31
N GLY A 70 -3.57 -0.54 -23.53
CA GLY A 70 -3.27 -0.74 -22.12
C GLY A 70 -4.52 -1.02 -21.28
N ARG A 71 -5.65 -0.37 -21.59
CA ARG A 71 -6.93 -0.66 -20.95
C ARG A 71 -7.43 -2.07 -21.29
N GLU A 72 -7.25 -2.52 -22.52
CA GLU A 72 -7.62 -3.89 -22.91
C GLU A 72 -6.71 -4.92 -22.23
N ALA A 73 -5.40 -4.67 -22.17
CA ALA A 73 -4.46 -5.50 -21.41
C ALA A 73 -4.86 -5.58 -19.93
N PHE A 74 -5.27 -4.47 -19.32
CA PHE A 74 -5.74 -4.45 -17.92
C PHE A 74 -6.98 -5.34 -17.71
N ARG A 75 -7.92 -5.33 -18.66
CA ARG A 75 -9.15 -6.14 -18.59
C ARG A 75 -8.90 -7.63 -18.75
N THR A 76 -7.89 -8.00 -19.55
CA THR A 76 -7.65 -9.38 -19.97
C THR A 76 -6.55 -10.07 -19.17
N ALA A 77 -5.61 -9.32 -18.58
CA ALA A 77 -4.52 -9.85 -17.75
C ALA A 77 -4.93 -10.19 -16.30
N GLY A 78 -6.23 -10.20 -16.00
CA GLY A 78 -6.75 -10.50 -14.66
C GLY A 78 -6.71 -9.34 -13.68
N CYS A 79 -6.25 -8.13 -14.07
CA CYS A 79 -6.13 -7.01 -13.13
C CYS A 79 -7.48 -6.62 -12.49
N THR A 80 -8.59 -6.84 -13.19
CA THR A 80 -9.94 -6.52 -12.72
C THR A 80 -10.48 -7.47 -11.64
N SER A 81 -9.78 -8.55 -11.28
CA SER A 81 -10.17 -9.39 -10.14
C SER A 81 -9.97 -8.68 -8.80
N CYS A 82 -8.99 -7.75 -8.74
CA CYS A 82 -8.64 -7.02 -7.52
C CYS A 82 -8.77 -5.50 -7.68
N HIS A 83 -8.52 -4.97 -8.88
CA HIS A 83 -8.54 -3.53 -9.13
C HIS A 83 -9.76 -3.09 -9.94
N ASN A 84 -10.22 -1.86 -9.69
CA ASN A 84 -11.30 -1.26 -10.46
C ASN A 84 -10.75 -0.54 -11.69
N LEU A 85 -11.51 -0.53 -12.79
CA LEU A 85 -11.24 0.34 -13.94
C LEU A 85 -11.57 1.80 -13.64
N ASN A 86 -12.67 2.03 -12.92
CA ASN A 86 -13.15 3.35 -12.56
C ASN A 86 -12.46 3.83 -11.28
N GLN A 87 -11.51 4.75 -11.42
CA GLN A 87 -10.76 5.31 -10.29
C GLN A 87 -11.55 6.35 -9.49
N GLY A 88 -12.73 6.75 -9.98
CA GLY A 88 -13.68 7.56 -9.23
C GLY A 88 -14.50 6.77 -8.20
N ARG A 89 -14.32 5.44 -8.13
CA ARG A 89 -14.93 4.60 -7.09
C ARG A 89 -13.93 4.34 -5.97
N ALA A 90 -14.43 4.32 -4.73
CA ALA A 90 -13.64 3.90 -3.59
C ALA A 90 -13.10 2.47 -3.82
N VAL A 91 -11.83 2.26 -3.52
CA VAL A 91 -11.25 0.92 -3.53
C VAL A 91 -11.87 0.15 -2.36
N PRO A 92 -12.42 -1.05 -2.59
CA PRO A 92 -12.94 -1.88 -1.51
C PRO A 92 -11.88 -2.04 -0.41
N THR A 93 -12.29 -1.89 0.85
CA THR A 93 -11.41 -2.12 2.00
C THR A 93 -11.22 -3.60 2.31
N THR A 94 -11.53 -4.48 1.35
CA THR A 94 -11.41 -5.93 1.49
C THR A 94 -9.95 -6.34 1.48
N ILE A 95 -9.61 -7.28 2.36
CA ILE A 95 -8.29 -7.88 2.43
C ILE A 95 -8.22 -9.06 1.45
N HIS A 96 -7.33 -8.97 0.46
CA HIS A 96 -7.05 -10.09 -0.43
C HIS A 96 -6.09 -11.08 0.24
N PRO A 97 -6.39 -12.40 0.25
CA PRO A 97 -5.55 -13.40 0.89
C PRO A 97 -4.12 -13.42 0.37
N MET A 98 -3.15 -13.66 1.24
CA MET A 98 -1.74 -13.69 0.83
C MET A 98 -1.44 -14.70 -0.28
N ALA A 99 -2.05 -15.89 -0.23
CA ALA A 99 -1.86 -16.93 -1.25
C ALA A 99 -2.29 -16.49 -2.67
N GLU A 100 -3.18 -15.51 -2.80
CA GLU A 100 -3.59 -14.94 -4.10
C GLU A 100 -2.58 -13.89 -4.60
N ILE A 101 -2.09 -13.04 -3.70
CA ILE A 101 -1.21 -11.91 -4.05
C ILE A 101 0.28 -12.27 -4.00
N PHE A 102 0.66 -13.37 -3.35
CA PHE A 102 2.02 -13.88 -3.24
C PHE A 102 1.98 -15.40 -3.13
N PRO A 103 1.87 -16.14 -4.24
CA PRO A 103 1.79 -17.60 -4.21
C PRO A 103 3.02 -18.31 -3.66
N GLY A 104 4.18 -17.64 -3.63
CA GLY A 104 5.40 -18.12 -2.99
C GLY A 104 5.45 -17.89 -1.47
N ASP A 105 4.38 -17.35 -0.89
CA ASP A 105 4.23 -17.17 0.54
C ASP A 105 4.29 -18.51 1.28
N ASN A 106 5.31 -18.68 2.12
CA ASN A 106 5.51 -19.87 2.95
C ASN A 106 5.92 -19.41 4.36
N PRO A 107 4.97 -18.87 5.13
CA PRO A 107 5.28 -18.18 6.37
C PRO A 107 5.63 -19.18 7.47
N VAL A 108 6.74 -18.94 8.18
CA VAL A 108 7.10 -19.62 9.42
C VAL A 108 6.66 -18.79 10.62
N THR A 109 6.38 -19.44 11.74
CA THR A 109 6.05 -18.73 12.98
C THR A 109 7.33 -18.22 13.64
N LEU A 110 7.44 -16.90 13.79
CA LEU A 110 8.55 -16.24 14.50
C LEU A 110 8.26 -16.04 15.98
N GLY A 111 6.99 -15.95 16.37
CA GLY A 111 6.58 -15.74 17.75
C GLY A 111 5.11 -16.06 17.98
N VAL A 112 4.82 -16.74 19.09
CA VAL A 112 3.45 -17.03 19.50
C VAL A 112 2.91 -15.84 20.30
N ARG A 113 1.63 -15.50 20.10
CA ARG A 113 0.91 -14.50 20.87
C ARG A 113 -0.28 -15.14 21.56
N GLU A 114 -0.69 -14.58 22.69
CA GLU A 114 -1.88 -15.04 23.41
C GLU A 114 -3.14 -14.83 22.55
N PRO A 115 -4.02 -15.83 22.41
CA PRO A 115 -5.31 -15.67 21.74
C PRO A 115 -6.08 -14.46 22.30
N PRO A 116 -6.80 -13.69 21.44
CA PRO A 116 -7.14 -13.98 20.04
C PRO A 116 -6.11 -13.47 19.01
N LEU A 117 -4.90 -13.10 19.44
CA LEU A 117 -3.87 -12.64 18.51
C LEU A 117 -3.28 -13.83 17.72
N ASN A 118 -3.20 -13.69 16.39
CA ASN A 118 -2.53 -14.67 15.53
C ASN A 118 -1.03 -14.69 15.84
N PRO A 119 -0.29 -15.77 15.57
CA PRO A 119 1.17 -15.76 15.67
C PRO A 119 1.80 -14.67 14.80
N ILE A 120 2.99 -14.21 15.18
CA ILE A 120 3.86 -13.43 14.32
C ILE A 120 4.45 -14.42 13.32
N MET A 121 4.24 -14.18 12.04
CA MET A 121 4.70 -15.07 10.98
C MET A 121 5.47 -14.29 9.92
N ASN A 122 6.36 -14.99 9.22
CA ASN A 122 7.14 -14.40 8.13
C ASN A 122 7.55 -15.44 7.09
N THR A 123 7.56 -15.08 5.80
CA THR A 123 8.20 -15.90 4.75
C THR A 123 9.70 -15.65 4.74
N GLU A 124 10.48 -16.68 5.06
CA GLU A 124 11.95 -16.59 5.05
C GLU A 124 12.49 -16.18 3.68
N ASN A 125 13.56 -15.39 3.69
CA ASN A 125 14.23 -14.87 2.48
C ASN A 125 13.34 -13.98 1.58
N SER A 126 12.21 -13.47 2.07
CA SER A 126 11.34 -12.55 1.33
C SER A 126 10.97 -11.32 2.17
N ILE A 127 11.44 -10.15 1.77
CA ILE A 127 11.11 -8.89 2.43
C ILE A 127 9.66 -8.42 2.19
N PHE A 128 8.92 -9.11 1.32
CA PHE A 128 7.52 -8.82 1.02
C PHE A 128 6.60 -9.19 2.19
N ASP A 129 7.03 -10.03 3.13
CA ASP A 129 6.21 -10.37 4.30
C ASP A 129 6.67 -9.66 5.60
N ASP A 130 7.96 -9.34 5.69
CA ASP A 130 8.63 -8.82 6.90
C ASP A 130 7.97 -7.61 7.58
N LYS A 131 7.13 -6.84 6.86
CA LYS A 131 6.54 -5.58 7.35
C LYS A 131 5.15 -5.75 7.96
N TRP A 132 4.57 -6.96 8.04
CA TRP A 132 3.15 -7.16 8.34
C TRP A 132 2.81 -7.55 9.79
N ALA A 133 3.52 -7.00 10.79
CA ALA A 133 3.14 -7.14 12.19
C ALA A 133 1.90 -6.26 12.52
N VAL A 134 0.69 -6.70 12.17
CA VAL A 134 -0.54 -5.93 12.46
C VAL A 134 -1.19 -6.46 13.74
N VAL A 135 -0.92 -5.79 14.87
CA VAL A 135 -1.54 -6.09 16.17
C VAL A 135 -3.07 -6.06 16.09
N ASN A 136 -3.64 -5.17 15.28
CA ASN A 136 -5.09 -4.96 15.17
C ASN A 136 -5.82 -5.84 14.14
N ALA A 137 -5.14 -6.45 13.15
CA ALA A 137 -5.82 -7.31 12.18
C ALA A 137 -6.21 -8.65 12.82
N SER A 138 -5.39 -9.12 13.76
CA SER A 138 -5.61 -10.39 14.46
C SER A 138 -6.86 -10.38 15.35
N LEU A 139 -7.11 -9.29 16.08
CA LEU A 139 -8.29 -9.15 16.95
C LEU A 139 -9.61 -9.17 16.16
N ARG A 140 -9.57 -8.71 14.90
CA ARG A 140 -10.73 -8.71 13.99
C ARG A 140 -10.99 -10.07 13.35
N GLY A 141 -10.13 -11.07 13.58
CA GLY A 141 -10.20 -12.36 12.89
C GLY A 141 -9.96 -12.27 11.39
N GLU A 142 -9.32 -11.18 10.93
CA GLU A 142 -9.11 -10.94 9.50
C GLU A 142 -8.00 -11.83 8.94
N LYS A 143 -8.15 -12.19 7.67
CA LYS A 143 -7.20 -13.03 6.93
C LYS A 143 -5.86 -12.30 6.79
N ARG A 144 -4.73 -13.01 6.87
CA ARG A 144 -3.44 -12.44 6.46
C ARG A 144 -3.48 -12.12 4.96
N GLY A 145 -3.15 -10.89 4.61
CA GLY A 145 -3.36 -10.37 3.26
C GLY A 145 -3.16 -8.87 3.17
N VAL A 146 -3.52 -8.29 2.03
CA VAL A 146 -3.29 -6.87 1.74
C VAL A 146 -4.56 -6.20 1.23
N ALA A 147 -4.86 -5.00 1.71
CA ALA A 147 -5.88 -4.12 1.13
C ALA A 147 -5.36 -3.56 -0.19
N MET A 148 -6.22 -3.48 -1.20
CA MET A 148 -5.78 -3.02 -2.52
C MET A 148 -5.41 -1.54 -2.52
N PRO A 149 -4.27 -1.16 -3.14
CA PRO A 149 -3.93 0.24 -3.30
C PRO A 149 -4.82 0.89 -4.38
N LEU A 150 -5.00 2.20 -4.25
CA LEU A 150 -5.48 3.04 -5.35
C LEU A 150 -4.49 2.99 -6.51
N LEU A 151 -4.99 2.92 -7.75
CA LEU A 151 -4.17 3.02 -8.96
C LEU A 151 -4.04 4.46 -9.45
N LEU A 152 -4.02 5.42 -8.51
CA LEU A 152 -3.88 6.85 -8.77
C LEU A 152 -2.43 7.28 -8.54
N ASP A 153 -2.00 8.32 -9.26
CA ASP A 153 -0.69 8.95 -9.11
C ASP A 153 0.53 8.02 -9.36
N LEU A 154 0.31 6.92 -10.11
CA LEU A 154 1.38 5.97 -10.41
C LEU A 154 2.48 6.56 -11.30
N ALA A 155 2.19 7.65 -12.04
CA ALA A 155 3.18 8.37 -12.84
C ALA A 155 4.34 8.95 -12.01
N ARG A 156 4.12 9.28 -10.73
CA ARG A 156 5.13 9.87 -9.84
C ARG A 156 5.76 8.84 -8.90
N LYS A 157 5.35 7.57 -8.97
CA LYS A 157 5.83 6.50 -8.10
C LYS A 157 7.02 5.77 -8.76
N PRO A 158 8.23 5.82 -8.17
CA PRO A 158 9.43 5.23 -8.77
C PRO A 158 9.63 3.74 -8.43
N VAL A 159 8.93 3.23 -7.42
CA VAL A 159 9.03 1.84 -6.95
C VAL A 159 7.65 1.34 -6.52
N PHE A 160 7.37 0.06 -6.74
CA PHE A 160 6.08 -0.57 -6.58
C PHE A 160 6.12 -1.66 -5.51
N LEU A 161 4.92 -2.12 -5.13
CA LEU A 161 4.67 -2.96 -3.95
C LEU A 161 4.97 -2.21 -2.64
N HIS A 162 4.61 -2.81 -1.51
CA HIS A 162 4.74 -2.18 -0.18
C HIS A 162 6.17 -2.30 0.38
N ASP A 163 6.96 -3.22 -0.16
CA ASP A 163 8.36 -3.46 0.18
C ASP A 163 9.32 -2.66 -0.72
N ASN A 164 8.81 -2.00 -1.77
CA ASN A 164 9.57 -1.30 -2.82
C ASN A 164 10.46 -2.23 -3.66
N SER A 165 10.15 -3.52 -3.75
CA SER A 165 11.01 -4.51 -4.44
C SER A 165 10.98 -4.43 -5.97
N VAL A 166 10.09 -3.62 -6.56
CA VAL A 166 9.91 -3.53 -8.02
C VAL A 166 10.16 -2.10 -8.49
N ALA A 167 11.09 -1.89 -9.42
CA ALA A 167 11.54 -0.56 -9.83
C ALA A 167 10.72 0.07 -10.97
N SER A 168 9.80 -0.66 -11.59
CA SER A 168 8.92 -0.13 -12.64
C SER A 168 7.63 -0.93 -12.81
N LEU A 169 6.61 -0.34 -13.43
CA LEU A 169 5.40 -1.07 -13.82
C LEU A 169 5.71 -2.15 -14.87
N GLU A 170 6.61 -1.87 -15.79
CA GLU A 170 7.04 -2.81 -16.82
C GLU A 170 7.73 -4.04 -16.21
N GLU A 171 8.52 -3.84 -15.15
CA GLU A 171 9.11 -4.93 -14.36
C GLU A 171 8.04 -5.69 -13.58
N LEU A 172 7.08 -5.00 -12.96
CA LEU A 172 5.98 -5.62 -12.20
C LEU A 172 5.24 -6.67 -13.03
N PHE A 173 4.98 -6.37 -14.30
CA PHE A 173 4.24 -7.24 -15.21
C PHE A 173 5.13 -8.19 -16.03
N ASN A 174 6.44 -8.25 -15.74
CA ASN A 174 7.36 -9.09 -16.47
C ASN A 174 7.38 -10.54 -15.94
N PRO A 175 7.12 -11.55 -16.79
CA PRO A 175 7.08 -12.95 -16.35
C PRO A 175 8.43 -13.48 -15.82
N ARG A 176 9.55 -12.77 -16.08
CA ARG A 176 10.86 -13.12 -15.50
C ARG A 176 10.89 -13.08 -13.97
N ARG A 177 9.94 -12.39 -13.32
CA ARG A 177 9.79 -12.39 -11.86
C ARG A 177 9.37 -13.76 -11.31
N GLY A 178 8.76 -14.60 -12.14
CA GLY A 178 8.39 -15.97 -11.78
C GLY A 178 7.01 -16.10 -11.14
N PRO A 179 6.38 -17.28 -11.23
CA PRO A 179 4.98 -17.48 -10.82
C PRO A 179 4.76 -17.42 -9.30
N THR A 180 5.83 -17.58 -8.51
CA THR A 180 5.78 -17.52 -7.05
C THR A 180 6.10 -16.13 -6.50
N ALA A 181 6.52 -15.18 -7.33
CA ALA A 181 6.81 -13.83 -6.85
C ALA A 181 5.54 -13.07 -6.45
N PRO A 182 5.65 -12.05 -5.59
CA PRO A 182 4.52 -11.21 -5.25
C PRO A 182 3.92 -10.53 -6.49
N HIS A 183 2.59 -10.46 -6.54
CA HIS A 183 1.80 -9.93 -7.64
C HIS A 183 2.13 -10.59 -9.00
N PRO A 184 1.88 -11.90 -9.19
CA PRO A 184 2.30 -12.65 -10.38
C PRO A 184 1.33 -12.52 -11.57
N PHE A 185 0.90 -11.30 -11.86
CA PHE A 185 0.04 -10.99 -13.01
C PHE A 185 0.91 -10.44 -14.13
N TYR A 186 1.20 -11.29 -15.12
CA TYR A 186 2.20 -11.00 -16.14
C TYR A 186 1.61 -10.93 -17.54
N LEU A 187 2.27 -10.17 -18.40
CA LEU A 187 2.03 -10.14 -19.84
C LEU A 187 3.32 -10.60 -20.54
N ALA A 188 3.24 -11.61 -21.41
CA ALA A 188 4.41 -12.13 -22.11
C ALA A 188 4.96 -11.16 -23.16
N ASP A 189 4.05 -10.47 -23.85
CA ASP A 189 4.42 -9.50 -24.88
C ASP A 189 4.95 -8.18 -24.26
N ALA A 190 6.06 -7.69 -24.79
CA ALA A 190 6.73 -6.50 -24.28
C ALA A 190 5.96 -5.21 -24.59
N GLN A 191 5.30 -5.14 -25.74
CA GLN A 191 4.52 -3.98 -26.13
C GLN A 191 3.26 -3.87 -25.27
N GLN A 192 2.55 -4.98 -25.04
CA GLN A 192 1.40 -5.03 -24.13
C GLN A 192 1.78 -4.59 -22.71
N ARG A 193 2.94 -5.01 -22.19
CA ARG A 193 3.45 -4.51 -20.89
C ARG A 193 3.67 -3.01 -20.88
N SER A 194 4.29 -2.48 -21.94
CA SER A 194 4.54 -1.04 -22.09
C SER A 194 3.23 -0.24 -22.14
N ASP A 195 2.27 -0.71 -22.93
CA ASP A 195 0.96 -0.07 -23.09
C ASP A 195 0.18 -0.11 -21.77
N LEU A 196 0.19 -1.24 -21.05
CA LEU A 196 -0.41 -1.36 -19.72
C LEU A 196 0.25 -0.39 -18.73
N ALA A 197 1.58 -0.34 -18.68
CA ALA A 197 2.31 0.56 -17.79
C ALA A 197 1.98 2.04 -18.06
N GLN A 198 1.93 2.44 -19.33
CA GLN A 198 1.54 3.80 -19.73
C GLN A 198 0.08 4.11 -19.38
N TYR A 199 -0.84 3.17 -19.67
CA TYR A 199 -2.25 3.31 -19.27
C TYR A 199 -2.38 3.52 -17.75
N LEU A 200 -1.71 2.72 -16.93
CA LEU A 200 -1.72 2.87 -15.48
C LEU A 200 -1.13 4.20 -15.01
N ARG A 201 -0.08 4.72 -15.65
CA ARG A 201 0.45 6.07 -15.36
C ARG A 201 -0.53 7.18 -15.75
N SER A 202 -1.41 6.93 -16.72
CA SER A 202 -2.42 7.91 -17.16
C SER A 202 -3.64 7.99 -16.25
N LEU A 203 -3.83 7.02 -15.35
CA LEU A 203 -5.00 6.97 -14.48
C LEU A 203 -5.05 8.15 -13.52
N ASP A 204 -6.23 8.75 -13.45
CA ASP A 204 -6.58 9.87 -12.57
C ASP A 204 -8.04 9.78 -12.09
N THR A 205 -8.49 10.75 -11.30
CA THR A 205 -9.88 10.79 -10.77
C THR A 205 -10.99 10.92 -11.83
N SER A 206 -10.63 11.18 -13.09
CA SER A 206 -11.57 11.23 -14.22
C SER A 206 -11.62 9.92 -15.03
N SER A 207 -10.77 8.94 -14.70
CA SER A 207 -10.68 7.65 -15.40
C SER A 207 -11.85 6.73 -15.05
N ARG A 208 -12.62 6.31 -16.07
CA ARG A 208 -13.89 5.56 -15.93
C ARG A 208 -13.98 4.31 -16.81
#